data_AF-A0A3D4UM10-F1
#
_entry.id   AF-A0A3D4UM10-F1
#
_cell.length_a   1.000
_cell.length_b   1.000
_cell.length_c   1.000
_cell.angle_alpha   90.00
_cell.angle_beta   90.00
_cell.angle_gamma   90.00
#
_symmetry.space_group_name_H-M   'P 1'
#
loop_
_entity.id
_entity.type
_entity.pdbx_description
1 polymer ?
#
loop_
_entity_poly.entity_id
_entity_poly.type
_entity_poly.pdbx_seq_one_letter_code
_entity_poly.pdbx_strand_id
1 'polypeptide(L)' 'QTKFWRTAGVGFDFGLFTGLSVEADSLDALLQASISFATPERESKRGDRVESGASFELEDGADEDWLEWMPVVEVGE' A
#
# COMPACT_ATOMS: atom_id res chain seq x y z
N GLN A 1 13.11 3.10 -6.92
CA GLN A 1 11.98 2.96 -7.85
C GLN A 1 10.69 2.90 -7.04
N THR A 2 9.53 3.16 -7.66
CA THR A 2 8.22 3.07 -7.00
C THR A 2 7.97 1.66 -6.47
N LYS A 3 7.41 1.56 -5.27
CA LYS A 3 7.09 0.31 -4.58
C LYS A 3 5.58 0.16 -4.45
N PHE A 4 5.08 -1.06 -4.60
CA PHE A 4 3.67 -1.42 -4.50
C PHE A 4 3.49 -2.52 -3.46
N TRP A 5 2.44 -2.45 -2.64
CA TRP A 5 2.15 -3.48 -1.64
C TRP A 5 0.65 -3.69 -1.43
N ARG A 6 0.31 -4.84 -0.86
CA ARG A 6 -1.06 -5.16 -0.42
C ARG A 6 -1.39 -4.45 0.89
N THR A 7 -2.49 -3.70 0.92
CA THR A 7 -3.06 -3.08 2.12
C THR A 7 -4.39 -3.74 2.44
N ALA A 8 -4.52 -4.26 3.67
CA ALA A 8 -5.81 -4.69 4.20
C ALA A 8 -6.59 -3.47 4.69
N GLY A 9 -7.78 -3.25 4.14
CA GLY A 9 -8.63 -2.13 4.54
C GLY A 9 -9.37 -2.48 5.83
N VAL A 10 -8.80 -2.07 6.98
CA VAL A 10 -9.41 -1.80 8.30
C VAL A 10 -8.39 -2.18 9.37
N GLY A 11 -7.79 -1.17 9.99
CA GLY A 11 -7.10 -1.31 11.27
C GLY A 11 -8.15 -1.53 12.36
N PHE A 12 -8.44 -2.78 12.69
CA PHE A 12 -9.17 -3.10 13.91
C PHE A 12 -8.20 -2.99 15.08
N ASP A 13 -8.24 -1.86 15.79
CA ASP A 13 -7.73 -1.74 17.15
C ASP A 13 -8.38 -2.85 18.00
N PHE A 14 -7.60 -3.88 18.37
CA PHE A 14 -8.03 -5.06 19.11
C PHE A 14 -8.51 -4.78 20.56
N GLY A 15 -8.80 -3.53 20.91
CA GLY A 15 -9.19 -3.11 22.27
C GLY A 15 -10.69 -3.07 22.57
N LEU A 16 -11.59 -3.12 21.57
CA LEU A 16 -13.02 -2.78 21.75
C LEU A 16 -14.03 -3.91 21.52
N PHE A 17 -13.62 -5.14 21.16
CA PHE A 17 -14.55 -6.18 20.66
C PHE A 17 -14.56 -7.51 21.43
N THR A 18 -14.25 -7.50 22.73
CA THR A 18 -14.51 -8.68 23.58
C THR A 18 -16.03 -8.92 23.70
N GLY A 19 -16.69 -9.49 22.69
CA GLY A 19 -18.10 -9.88 22.80
C GLY A 19 -18.92 -10.08 21.52
N LEU A 20 -18.42 -9.75 20.33
CA LEU A 20 -19.20 -9.91 19.09
C LEU A 20 -18.64 -11.02 18.21
N SER A 21 -19.14 -12.25 18.40
CA SER A 21 -18.97 -13.33 17.41
C SER A 21 -19.86 -13.02 16.20
N VAL A 22 -19.33 -12.27 15.24
CA VAL A 22 -19.85 -12.25 13.87
C VAL A 22 -19.12 -13.35 13.11
N GLU A 23 -19.84 -14.15 12.32
CA GLU A 23 -19.27 -15.12 11.38
C GLU A 23 -18.21 -14.44 10.49
N ALA A 24 -16.93 -14.65 10.83
CA ALA A 24 -15.80 -13.88 10.33
C ALA A 24 -15.45 -14.18 8.86
N ASP A 25 -15.89 -15.33 8.32
CA ASP A 25 -15.56 -15.79 6.97
C ASP A 25 -16.01 -14.83 5.84
N SER A 26 -17.14 -14.12 6.01
CA SER A 26 -17.63 -13.19 4.97
C SER A 26 -17.01 -11.80 5.03
N LEU A 27 -16.43 -11.41 6.17
CA LEU A 27 -15.73 -10.14 6.32
C LEU A 27 -14.28 -10.23 5.83
N ASP A 28 -13.63 -11.39 6.00
CA ASP A 28 -12.26 -11.66 5.55
C ASP A 28 -12.07 -11.44 4.03
N ALA A 29 -13.10 -11.72 3.23
CA ALA A 29 -13.12 -11.50 1.78
C ALA A 29 -13.33 -10.02 1.35
N LEU A 30 -13.91 -9.17 2.22
CA LEU A 30 -14.07 -7.73 1.99
C LEU A 30 -12.85 -6.91 2.45
N LEU A 31 -12.04 -7.46 3.37
CA LEU A 31 -10.80 -6.86 3.87
C LEU A 31 -9.61 -7.01 2.89
N GLN A 32 -9.74 -7.88 1.89
CA GLN A 32 -8.78 -8.08 0.81
C GLN A 32 -9.07 -7.07 -0.32
N ALA A 33 -8.16 -6.29 -0.88
CA ALA A 33 -6.78 -5.94 -0.58
C ALA A 33 -6.54 -4.73 -1.50
N SER A 34 -6.48 -3.51 -0.96
CA SER A 34 -6.13 -2.37 -1.81
C SER A 34 -4.65 -2.48 -2.17
N ILE A 35 -4.28 -1.99 -3.34
CA ILE A 35 -2.87 -1.83 -3.69
C ILE A 35 -2.49 -0.40 -3.36
N SER A 36 -1.51 -0.24 -2.50
CA SER A 36 -0.90 1.05 -2.20
C SER A 36 0.45 1.16 -2.89
N PHE A 37 0.92 2.38 -3.12
CA PHE A 37 2.24 2.61 -3.71
C PHE A 37 2.91 3.85 -3.13
N ALA A 38 4.25 3.87 -3.18
CA ALA A 38 5.06 5.00 -2.77
C ALA A 38 6.25 5.16 -3.71
N THR A 39 6.66 6.40 -3.95
CA THR A 39 7.83 6.72 -4.77
C THR A 39 8.91 7.33 -3.88
N PRO A 40 10.18 6.87 -3.97
CA PRO A 40 11.27 7.43 -3.18
C PRO A 40 11.40 8.95 -3.39
N GLU A 41 11.63 9.67 -2.29
CA GLU A 41 11.87 11.12 -2.33
C GLU A 41 13.22 11.47 -2.96
N ARG A 42 14.27 10.73 -2.61
CA ARG A 42 15.62 10.97 -3.14
C ARG A 42 15.69 10.66 -4.63
N GLU A 43 16.08 11.65 -5.43
CA GLU A 43 16.26 11.54 -6.89
C GLU A 43 17.13 10.34 -7.30
N SER A 44 18.23 10.08 -6.59
CA SER A 44 19.12 8.95 -6.89
C SER A 44 18.46 7.57 -6.72
N LYS A 45 17.36 7.49 -5.98
CA LYS A 45 16.54 6.28 -5.83
C LYS A 45 15.26 6.34 -6.66
N ARG A 46 14.93 7.49 -7.26
CA ARG A 46 13.78 7.65 -8.15
C ARG A 46 14.14 7.02 -9.50
N GLY A 47 13.26 6.16 -10.01
CA GLY A 47 13.43 5.63 -11.35
C GLY A 47 12.92 6.62 -12.38
N ASP A 48 13.23 6.38 -13.66
CA ASP A 48 12.63 7.10 -14.77
C ASP A 48 11.12 6.85 -14.85
N ARG A 49 10.40 7.76 -15.54
CA ARG A 49 8.97 7.57 -15.83
C ARG A 49 8.79 6.30 -16.65
N VAL A 50 7.93 5.41 -16.17
CA VAL A 50 7.62 4.15 -16.85
C VAL A 50 6.62 4.33 -17.98
N GLU A 51 6.71 3.49 -19.00
CA GLU A 51 5.72 3.40 -20.08
C GLU A 51 4.53 2.50 -19.68
N SER A 52 3.45 2.58 -20.47
CA SER A 52 2.30 1.70 -20.29
C SER A 52 2.69 0.23 -20.49
N GLY A 53 2.19 -0.65 -19.63
CA GLY A 53 2.54 -2.09 -19.63
C GLY A 53 3.74 -2.46 -18.75
N ALA A 54 4.36 -1.49 -18.07
CA ALA A 54 5.37 -1.79 -17.06
C ALA A 54 4.80 -2.64 -15.91
N SER A 55 5.58 -3.61 -15.46
CA SER A 55 5.22 -4.50 -14.34
C SER A 55 6.05 -4.16 -13.10
N PHE A 56 5.43 -4.29 -11.94
CA PHE A 56 6.05 -4.04 -10.63
C PHE A 56 5.84 -5.26 -9.74
N GLU A 57 6.81 -5.49 -8.85
CA GLU A 57 6.66 -6.46 -7.78
C GLU A 57 5.62 -5.96 -6.77
N LEU A 58 4.72 -6.86 -6.34
CA LEU A 58 3.72 -6.58 -5.33
C LEU A 58 4.18 -7.18 -4.00
N GLU A 59 4.59 -6.31 -3.10
CA GLU A 59 5.07 -6.67 -1.77
C GLU A 59 3.90 -7.04 -0.85
N ASP A 60 4.14 -7.90 0.14
CA ASP A 60 3.09 -8.34 1.07
C ASP A 60 2.66 -7.26 2.07
N GLY A 61 3.48 -6.23 2.28
CA GLY A 61 3.23 -5.10 3.16
C GLY A 61 4.20 -3.95 2.90
N ALA A 62 3.97 -2.81 3.55
CA ALA A 62 4.87 -1.67 3.45
C ALA A 62 6.11 -1.86 4.32
N ASP A 63 7.27 -1.48 3.79
CA ASP A 63 8.44 -1.15 4.62
C ASP A 63 8.23 0.22 5.28
N GLU A 64 8.76 0.39 6.49
CA GLU A 64 8.62 1.63 7.27
C GLU A 64 9.20 2.83 6.52
N ASP A 65 10.33 2.65 5.83
CA ASP A 65 10.97 3.72 5.06
C ASP A 65 10.04 4.27 3.97
N TRP A 66 9.18 3.43 3.38
CA TRP A 66 8.33 3.81 2.25
C TRP A 66 7.19 4.75 2.68
N LEU A 67 6.73 4.60 3.92
CA LEU A 67 5.64 5.39 4.50
C LEU A 67 6.08 6.81 4.86
N GLU A 68 7.38 7.03 5.02
CA GLU A 68 7.97 8.35 5.31
C GLU A 68 8.21 9.18 4.04
N TRP A 69 8.12 8.59 2.84
CA TRP A 69 8.41 9.30 1.60
C TRP A 69 7.32 10.33 1.26
N MET A 70 7.74 11.58 1.06
CA MET A 70 6.88 12.68 0.63
C MET A 70 7.37 13.32 -0.69
N PRO A 71 7.38 12.58 -1.81
CA PRO A 71 7.94 13.09 -3.06
C PRO A 71 7.06 14.20 -3.67
N VAL A 72 7.68 15.26 -4.18
CA VAL A 72 7.00 16.17 -5.10
C VAL A 72 6.84 15.46 -6.45
N VAL A 73 5.59 15.24 -6.88
CA VAL A 73 5.27 14.60 -8.16
C VAL A 73 4.86 15.68 -9.15
N GLU A 74 5.71 15.90 -10.15
CA GLU A 74 5.38 16.79 -11.26
C GLU A 74 4.34 16.10 -12.15
N VAL A 75 3.20 16.75 -12.36
CA VAL A 75 2.19 16.28 -13.31
C VAL A 75 2.64 16.78 -14.68
N GLY A 76 3.04 15.85 -15.56
CA GLY A 76 3.39 16.18 -16.94
C GLY A 76 2.18 16.79 -17.67
N GLU A 77 2.46 17.75 -18.54
CA GLU A 77 1.48 18.40 -19.43
C GLU A 77 0.80 17.43 -20.41
#